data_AF-X1VHC1-F1
#
_entry.id   AF-X1VHC1-F1
#
_cell.length_a   1.000
_cell.length_b   1.000
_cell.length_c   1.000
_cell.angle_alpha   90.00
_cell.angle_beta   90.00
_cell.angle_gamma   90.00
#
_symmetry.space_group_name_H-M   'P 1'
#
loop_
_entity.id
_entity.type
_entity.pdbx_description
1 polymer ?
#
loop_
_entity_poly.entity_id
_entity_poly.type
_entity_poly.pdbx_seq_one_letter_code
_entity_poly.pdbx_strand_id
1 'polypeptide(L)'
;MKITHKLAQNIVNKTMKILKKNINIMDEKGVIIGSGDKSRLNQFHEGAAQVIKEGKKLEIYSKDINHLVGAKPGINLPIEHNNKIIGVVGITGEPSEVSPFKSSLNL
;
A
#
# COMPACT_ATOMS: atom_id res chain seq x y z
N MET A 1 -6.03 15.35 8.44
CA MET A 1 -5.81 14.07 9.15
C MET A 1 -4.49 13.47 8.66
N LYS A 2 -3.75 12.76 9.51
CA LYS A 2 -2.59 11.96 9.12
C LYS A 2 -2.76 10.54 9.66
N ILE A 3 -2.26 9.56 8.93
CA ILE A 3 -2.25 8.17 9.40
C ILE A 3 -1.06 8.02 10.37
N THR A 4 -1.33 7.60 11.60
CA THR A 4 -0.27 7.32 12.58
C THR A 4 0.23 5.87 12.42
N HIS A 5 1.47 5.58 12.85
CA HIS A 5 2.00 4.20 12.87
C HIS A 5 1.06 3.21 13.57
N LYS A 6 0.51 3.59 14.73
CA LYS A 6 -0.41 2.74 15.50
C LYS A 6 -1.69 2.43 14.70
N LEU A 7 -2.26 3.44 14.04
CA LEU A 7 -3.45 3.25 13.21
C LEU A 7 -3.12 2.40 11.98
N ALA A 8 -2.04 2.71 11.26
CA ALA A 8 -1.58 1.96 10.11
C ALA A 8 -1.37 0.48 10.42
N GLN A 9 -0.66 0.16 11.50
CA GLN A 9 -0.41 -1.23 11.90
C GLN A 9 -1.70 -1.95 12.31
N ASN A 10 -2.64 -1.25 12.97
CA ASN A 10 -3.95 -1.82 13.29
C ASN A 10 -4.75 -2.18 12.03
N ILE A 11 -4.74 -1.30 11.02
CA ILE A 11 -5.38 -1.55 9.72
C ILE A 11 -4.74 -2.78 9.08
N VAL A 12 -3.41 -2.80 8.94
CA VAL A 12 -2.66 -3.93 8.39
C VAL A 12 -3.03 -5.25 9.08
N ASN A 13 -2.99 -5.30 10.41
CA ASN A 13 -3.28 -6.50 11.18
C ASN A 13 -4.71 -7.01 10.95
N LYS A 14 -5.69 -6.11 10.85
CA LYS A 14 -7.09 -6.48 10.57
C LYS A 14 -7.25 -6.96 9.14
N THR A 15 -6.72 -6.22 8.17
CA THR A 15 -6.86 -6.54 6.74
C THR A 15 -6.19 -7.85 6.37
N MET A 16 -4.99 -8.15 6.90
CA MET A 16 -4.33 -9.43 6.65
C MET A 16 -5.13 -10.64 7.14
N LYS A 17 -5.88 -10.50 8.25
CA LYS A 17 -6.74 -11.59 8.74
C LYS A 17 -7.86 -11.92 7.75
N ILE A 18 -8.34 -10.93 7.02
CA ILE A 18 -9.42 -11.05 6.03
C ILE A 18 -8.86 -11.55 4.69
N LEU A 19 -7.86 -10.85 4.14
CA LEU A 19 -7.36 -11.09 2.79
C LEU A 19 -6.33 -12.20 2.67
N LYS A 20 -5.71 -12.63 3.78
CA LYS A 20 -4.60 -13.61 3.81
C LYS A 20 -3.43 -13.25 2.89
N LYS A 21 -3.24 -11.96 2.60
CA LYS A 21 -2.13 -11.40 1.81
C LYS A 21 -1.37 -10.38 2.66
N ASN A 22 -0.12 -10.13 2.31
CA ASN A 22 0.72 -9.18 3.04
C ASN A 22 0.33 -7.74 2.67
N ILE A 23 0.03 -6.92 3.68
CA ILE A 23 -0.49 -5.56 3.52
C ILE A 23 0.54 -4.55 4.01
N ASN A 24 0.65 -3.43 3.31
CA ASN A 24 1.45 -2.28 3.69
C ASN A 24 0.56 -1.03 3.70
N ILE A 25 0.85 -0.12 4.62
CA ILE A 25 0.27 1.22 4.66
C ILE A 25 1.41 2.22 4.64
N MET A 26 1.35 3.15 3.68
CA MET A 26 2.32 4.22 3.49
C MET A 26 1.69 5.56 3.86
N ASP A 27 2.48 6.47 4.42
CA ASP A 27 2.08 7.84 4.72
C ASP A 27 2.05 8.73 3.45
N GLU A 28 1.75 10.02 3.63
CA GLU A 28 1.71 11.00 2.52
C GLU A 28 3.06 11.26 1.84
N LYS A 29 4.16 10.69 2.36
CA LYS A 29 5.51 10.78 1.81
C LYS A 29 5.95 9.48 1.15
N GLY A 30 5.09 8.45 1.10
CA GLY A 30 5.43 7.15 0.56
C GLY A 30 6.29 6.29 1.50
N VAL A 31 6.36 6.62 2.79
CA VAL A 31 7.08 5.84 3.80
C VAL A 31 6.15 4.79 4.40
N ILE A 32 6.59 3.54 4.46
CA ILE A 32 5.81 2.44 5.05
C ILE A 32 5.73 2.61 6.57
N ILE A 33 4.53 2.92 7.08
CA ILE A 33 4.26 3.16 8.51
C ILE A 33 3.48 2.02 9.19
N GLY A 34 2.98 1.07 8.40
CA GLY A 34 2.45 -0.22 8.87
C GLY A 34 2.71 -1.32 7.85
N SER A 35 3.09 -2.51 8.29
CA SER A 35 3.35 -3.64 7.39
C SER A 35 3.15 -5.00 8.04
N GLY A 36 2.73 -5.99 7.25
CA GLY A 36 2.77 -7.39 7.65
C GLY A 36 4.16 -7.99 7.60
N ASP A 37 5.06 -7.38 6.83
CA ASP A 37 6.49 -7.67 6.79
C ASP A 37 7.22 -6.56 7.56
N LYS A 38 7.51 -6.81 8.85
CA LYS A 38 8.13 -5.80 9.73
C LYS A 38 9.48 -5.28 9.20
N SER A 39 10.17 -6.04 8.36
CA SER A 39 11.43 -5.60 7.75
C SER A 39 11.24 -4.36 6.87
N ARG A 40 10.03 -4.11 6.37
CA ARG A 40 9.70 -2.98 5.49
C ARG A 40 9.36 -1.69 6.21
N LEU A 41 9.15 -1.72 7.52
CA LEU A 41 8.76 -0.51 8.27
C LEU A 41 9.84 0.57 8.12
N ASN A 42 9.39 1.82 7.97
CA ASN A 42 10.20 3.02 7.75
C ASN A 42 10.99 3.04 6.43
N GLN A 43 10.75 2.11 5.52
CA GLN A 43 11.33 2.15 4.19
C GLN A 43 10.49 3.01 3.24
N PHE A 44 11.15 3.71 2.34
CA PHE A 44 10.51 4.42 1.25
C PHE A 44 10.01 3.44 0.18
N HIS A 45 8.83 3.70 -0.36
CA HIS A 45 8.23 2.91 -1.42
C HIS A 45 7.91 3.80 -2.63
N GLU A 46 8.69 3.68 -3.70
CA GLU A 46 8.56 4.56 -4.87
C GLU A 46 7.18 4.46 -5.54
N GLY A 47 6.63 3.25 -5.65
CA GLY A 47 5.28 3.06 -6.17
C GLY A 47 4.20 3.78 -5.35
N ALA A 48 4.38 3.99 -4.04
CA ALA A 48 3.43 4.74 -3.23
C ALA A 48 3.53 6.24 -3.52
N ALA A 49 4.74 6.76 -3.71
CA ALA A 49 4.95 8.16 -4.08
C ALA A 49 4.30 8.49 -5.44
N GLN A 50 4.34 7.57 -6.40
CA GLN A 50 3.63 7.72 -7.68
C GLN A 50 2.11 7.79 -7.48
N VAL A 51 1.53 6.88 -6.68
CA VAL A 51 0.09 6.92 -6.34
C VAL A 51 -0.31 8.23 -5.67
N ILE A 52 0.51 8.74 -4.74
CA ILE A 52 0.26 10.02 -4.05
C ILE A 52 0.28 11.19 -5.03
N LYS A 53 1.21 11.18 -5.99
CA LYS A 53 1.36 12.24 -7.00
C LYS A 53 0.22 12.23 -8.01
N GLU A 54 -0.18 11.05 -8.47
CA GLU A 54 -1.11 10.90 -9.59
C GLU A 54 -2.57 10.75 -9.14
N GLY A 55 -2.80 10.36 -7.88
CA GLY A 55 -4.13 10.05 -7.36
C GLY A 55 -4.79 8.86 -8.03
N LYS A 56 -3.99 7.97 -8.62
CA LYS A 56 -4.45 6.79 -9.33
C LYS A 56 -3.85 5.53 -8.73
N LYS A 57 -4.59 4.43 -8.81
CA LYS A 57 -4.04 3.12 -8.48
C LYS A 57 -2.80 2.81 -9.34
N LEU A 58 -1.88 2.06 -8.77
CA LEU A 58 -0.71 1.53 -9.48
C LEU A 58 -0.65 0.02 -9.31
N GLU A 59 -0.51 -0.70 -10.42
CA GLU A 59 -0.27 -2.15 -10.45
C GLU A 59 1.20 -2.38 -10.79
N ILE A 60 1.91 -3.10 -9.93
CA ILE A 60 3.34 -3.40 -10.07
C ILE A 60 3.45 -4.91 -10.32
N TYR A 61 3.83 -5.28 -11.53
CA TYR A 61 4.07 -6.67 -11.90
C TYR A 61 5.54 -7.04 -11.64
N SER A 62 5.85 -8.32 -11.37
CA SER A 62 7.25 -8.75 -11.14
C SER A 62 8.19 -8.38 -12.28
N LYS A 63 7.71 -8.40 -13.53
CA LYS A 63 8.50 -8.02 -14.71
C LYS A 63 8.95 -6.55 -14.72
N ASP A 64 8.24 -5.68 -14.00
CA ASP A 64 8.46 -4.22 -14.02
C ASP A 64 9.17 -3.71 -12.75
N ILE A 65 9.51 -4.61 -11.81
CA ILE A 65 9.98 -4.24 -10.47
C ILE A 65 11.38 -3.61 -10.45
N ASN A 66 12.21 -3.91 -11.45
CA ASN A 66 13.60 -3.46 -11.49
C ASN A 66 13.76 -1.94 -11.60
N HIS A 67 12.66 -1.21 -11.83
CA HIS A 67 12.64 0.24 -11.98
C HIS A 67 12.06 0.98 -10.78
N LEU A 68 11.69 0.29 -9.69
CA LEU A 68 11.00 0.91 -8.55
C LEU A 68 11.68 0.59 -7.21
N VAL A 69 12.25 1.62 -6.59
CA VAL A 69 12.96 1.50 -5.30
C VAL A 69 11.99 1.04 -4.19
N GLY A 70 12.40 -0.02 -3.49
CA GLY A 70 11.67 -0.56 -2.34
C GLY A 70 10.32 -1.21 -2.68
N ALA A 71 9.99 -1.35 -3.97
CA ALA A 71 8.75 -1.95 -4.41
C ALA A 71 8.78 -3.48 -4.31
N LYS A 72 7.59 -4.06 -4.15
CA LYS A 72 7.30 -5.50 -4.33
C LYS A 72 6.13 -5.61 -5.32
N PRO A 73 5.94 -6.75 -6.01
CA PRO A 73 4.79 -6.93 -6.88
C PRO A 73 3.51 -6.76 -6.07
N GLY A 74 2.52 -6.09 -6.63
CA GLY A 74 1.33 -5.73 -5.88
C GLY A 74 0.45 -4.69 -6.53
N ILE A 75 -0.60 -4.34 -5.79
CA ILE A 75 -1.48 -3.22 -6.12
C ILE A 75 -1.32 -2.17 -5.02
N ASN A 76 -1.16 -0.92 -5.42
CA ASN A 76 -1.17 0.25 -4.56
C ASN A 76 -2.42 1.09 -4.85
N LEU A 77 -3.19 1.42 -3.82
CA LEU A 77 -4.42 2.21 -3.90
C LEU A 77 -4.28 3.46 -3.03
N PRO A 78 -4.72 4.65 -3.50
CA PRO A 78 -4.72 5.86 -2.68
C PRO A 78 -5.70 5.69 -1.50
N ILE A 79 -5.34 6.23 -0.35
CA ILE A 79 -6.24 6.40 0.80
C ILE A 79 -6.66 7.87 0.82
N GLU A 80 -7.94 8.13 0.66
CA GLU A 80 -8.48 9.49 0.55
C GLU A 80 -9.29 9.89 1.78
N HIS A 81 -9.16 11.14 2.19
CA HIS A 81 -9.98 11.73 3.25
C HIS A 81 -10.20 13.22 2.96
N ASN A 82 -11.46 13.64 2.84
CA ASN A 82 -11.85 15.00 2.42
C ASN A 82 -11.19 15.42 1.10
N ASN A 83 -11.31 14.57 0.06
CA ASN A 83 -10.73 14.80 -1.28
C ASN A 83 -9.22 15.01 -1.30
N LYS A 84 -8.51 14.55 -0.26
CA LYS A 84 -7.07 14.61 -0.14
C LYS A 84 -6.51 13.21 0.09
N ILE A 85 -5.48 12.85 -0.65
CA ILE A 85 -4.72 11.63 -0.41
C ILE A 85 -3.93 11.81 0.89
N ILE A 86 -4.17 10.92 1.86
CA ILE A 86 -3.53 10.92 3.18
C ILE A 86 -2.58 9.74 3.37
N GLY A 87 -2.45 8.87 2.36
CA GLY A 87 -1.58 7.71 2.37
C GLY A 87 -1.90 6.74 1.23
N VAL A 88 -1.30 5.56 1.28
CA VAL A 88 -1.49 4.49 0.29
C VAL A 88 -1.61 3.15 1.00
N VAL A 89 -2.50 2.29 0.52
CA VAL A 89 -2.54 0.87 0.90
C VAL A 89 -1.93 0.02 -0.22
N GLY A 90 -1.00 -0.85 0.15
CA GLY A 90 -0.33 -1.79 -0.75
C GLY A 90 -0.69 -3.23 -0.42
N ILE A 91 -1.21 -3.97 -1.41
CA ILE A 91 -1.45 -5.42 -1.32
C ILE A 91 -0.32 -6.12 -2.08
N THR A 92 0.46 -6.94 -1.39
CA THR A 92 1.59 -7.66 -2.00
C THR A 92 1.09 -8.93 -2.71
N GLY A 93 1.62 -9.19 -3.90
CA GLY A 93 1.32 -10.35 -4.75
C GLY A 93 1.23 -9.95 -6.22
N GLU A 94 1.21 -10.92 -7.14
CA GLU A 94 1.02 -10.58 -8.56
C GLU A 94 -0.32 -9.86 -8.76
N PRO A 95 -0.37 -8.74 -9.52
CA PRO A 95 -1.62 -8.01 -9.72
C PRO A 95 -2.77 -8.87 -10.24
N SER A 96 -2.48 -9.87 -11.08
CA SER A 96 -3.47 -10.86 -11.56
C SER A 96 -4.11 -11.67 -10.44
N GLU A 97 -3.37 -11.98 -9.37
CA GLU A 97 -3.86 -12.72 -8.21
C GLU A 97 -4.58 -11.84 -7.19
N VAL A 98 -4.15 -10.58 -7.06
CA VAL A 98 -4.62 -9.69 -5.99
C VAL A 98 -5.71 -8.72 -6.43
N SER A 99 -5.93 -8.56 -7.74
CA SER A 99 -7.00 -7.72 -8.31
C SER A 99 -8.41 -8.04 -7.77
N PRO A 100 -8.79 -9.31 -7.50
CA PRO A 100 -10.11 -9.62 -6.93
C PRO A 100 -10.37 -8.99 -5.56
N PHE A 101 -9.32 -8.70 -4.78
CA PHE A 101 -9.46 -8.13 -3.43
C PHE A 101 -9.68 -6.61 -3.42
N LYS A 102 -9.63 -5.95 -4.59
CA LYS A 102 -9.82 -4.50 -4.73
C LYS A 102 -11.13 -4.01 -4.09
N SER A 103 -12.24 -4.69 -4.34
CA SER A 103 -13.56 -4.29 -3.82
C SER A 103 -13.75 -4.53 -2.31
N SER A 104 -12.84 -5.26 -1.68
CA SER A 104 -12.91 -5.61 -0.25
C SER A 104 -12.24 -4.56 0.64
N LEU A 105 -11.57 -3.57 0.04
CA LEU A 105 -10.90 -2.46 0.72
C LEU A 105 -11.69 -1.19 0.47
N ASN A 106 -12.81 -1.03 1.16
CA ASN A 106 -13.45 0.28 1.28
C ASN A 106 -12.65 1.10 2.30
N LEU A 107 -11.64 1.84 1.84
CA LEU A 107 -10.78 2.72 2.63
C LEU A 107 -10.90 4.17 2.16
#